data_AF-A0AB39MRL6-F1
#
_entry.id   AF-A0AB39MRL6-F1
#
_cell.length_a   1.000
_cell.length_b   1.000
_cell.length_c   1.000
_cell.angle_alpha   90.00
_cell.angle_beta   90.00
_cell.angle_gamma   90.00
#
_symmetry.space_group_name_H-M   'P 1'
#
loop_
_entity.id
_entity.type
_entity.pdbx_description
1 polymer ?
#
loop_
_entity_poly.entity_id
_entity_poly.type
_entity_poly.pdbx_seq_one_letter_code
_entity_poly.pdbx_strand_id
1 'polypeptide(L)' 'MPTKHRPARHQPFLDLRVGGLRLTIQRIPYPLLALATGIAGSLGSTVWLGR' A
#
# COMPACT_ATOMS: atom_id res chain seq x y z
N MET A 1 -1.21 -21.85 -35.37
CA MET A 1 -0.44 -21.47 -34.16
C MET A 1 -1.42 -20.82 -33.17
N PRO A 2 -1.73 -21.44 -32.02
CA PRO A 2 -2.59 -20.81 -31.02
C PRO A 2 -1.82 -19.69 -30.31
N THR A 3 -2.31 -18.45 -30.44
CA THR A 3 -1.81 -17.30 -29.69
C THR A 3 -2.09 -17.50 -28.21
N LYS A 4 -1.03 -17.77 -27.46
CA LYS A 4 -1.05 -18.00 -26.01
C LYS A 4 -1.54 -16.72 -25.33
N HIS A 5 -2.83 -16.67 -24.97
CA HIS A 5 -3.42 -15.59 -24.19
C HIS A 5 -2.71 -15.56 -22.83
N ARG A 6 -1.75 -14.64 -22.68
CA ARG A 6 -1.02 -14.47 -21.42
C ARG A 6 -2.04 -13.92 -20.42
N PRO A 7 -2.35 -14.61 -19.31
CA PRO A 7 -3.27 -14.08 -18.32
C PRO A 7 -2.69 -12.76 -17.82
N ALA A 8 -3.51 -11.71 -17.84
CA ALA A 8 -3.15 -10.41 -17.30
C ALA A 8 -2.73 -10.63 -15.84
N ARG A 9 -1.42 -10.52 -15.59
CA ARG A 9 -0.85 -10.76 -14.27
C ARG A 9 -1.36 -9.63 -13.38
N HIS A 10 -2.23 -9.94 -12.43
CA HIS A 10 -2.69 -8.99 -11.43
C HIS A 10 -1.44 -8.42 -10.73
N GLN A 11 -1.07 -7.18 -11.07
CA GLN A 11 0.04 -6.50 -10.42
C GLN A 11 -0.46 -6.08 -9.03
N PRO A 12 0.17 -6.56 -7.94
CA PRO A 12 -0.19 -6.11 -6.61
C PRO A 12 0.11 -4.62 -6.50
N PHE A 13 -0.76 -3.89 -5.79
CA PHE A 13 -0.60 -2.47 -5.55
C PHE A 13 0.68 -2.15 -4.76
N LEU A 14 1.04 -3.00 -3.80
CA LEU A 14 2.26 -2.88 -3.02
C LEU A 14 2.85 -4.27 -2.74
N ASP A 15 4.15 -4.46 -3.00
CA ASP A 15 4.90 -5.68 -2.69
C ASP A 15 6.05 -5.31 -1.75
N LEU A 16 5.88 -5.60 -0.46
CA LEU A 16 6.88 -5.38 0.59
C LEU A 16 7.62 -6.68 0.86
N ARG A 17 8.96 -6.62 0.84
CA ARG A 17 9.82 -7.76 1.19
C ARG A 17 10.70 -7.40 2.37
N VAL A 18 10.58 -8.15 3.47
CA VAL A 18 11.40 -7.96 4.67
C VAL A 18 11.88 -9.32 5.15
N GLY A 19 13.20 -9.55 5.14
CA GLY A 19 13.81 -10.76 5.72
C GLY A 19 13.33 -12.11 5.16
N GLY A 20 12.78 -12.14 3.93
CA GLY A 20 12.18 -13.34 3.32
C GLY A 20 10.66 -13.42 3.41
N LEU A 21 10.03 -12.59 4.24
CA LEU A 21 8.58 -12.41 4.24
C LEU A 21 8.17 -11.51 3.08
N ARG A 22 7.31 -12.02 2.19
CA ARG A 22 6.73 -11.27 1.07
C ARG A 22 5.29 -10.90 1.40
N LEU A 23 5.05 -9.62 1.63
CA LEU A 23 3.73 -9.07 1.88
C LEU A 23 3.22 -8.38 0.60
N THR A 24 2.27 -9.00 -0.08
CA THR A 24 1.64 -8.42 -1.28
C THR A 24 0.25 -7.87 -0.97
N ILE A 25 0.08 -6.56 -1.11
CA ILE A 25 -1.21 -5.87 -1.01
C ILE A 25 -1.82 -5.81 -2.41
N GLN A 26 -2.92 -6.54 -2.62
CA GLN A 26 -3.61 -6.58 -3.92
C GLN A 26 -4.60 -5.41 -4.11
N ARG A 27 -5.14 -4.87 -3.02
CA ARG A 27 -6.08 -3.75 -3.02
C ARG A 27 -5.77 -2.88 -1.82
N ILE A 28 -5.71 -1.55 -1.98
CA ILE A 28 -5.52 -0.65 -0.85
C ILE A 28 -6.72 -0.81 0.07
N PRO A 29 -6.56 -1.31 1.29
CA PRO A 29 -7.66 -1.36 2.22
C PRO A 29 -7.88 0.06 2.74
N TYR A 30 -9.09 0.58 2.55
CA TYR A 30 -9.52 1.89 3.06
C TYR A 30 -9.11 2.15 4.52
N PRO A 31 -9.12 1.15 5.44
CA PRO A 31 -8.61 1.32 6.79
C PRO A 31 -7.13 1.72 6.88
N LEU A 32 -6.24 1.16 6.05
CA LEU A 32 -4.82 1.55 6.05
C LEU A 32 -4.61 2.96 5.51
N LEU A 33 -5.42 3.36 4.52
CA LEU A 33 -5.43 4.73 4.03
C LEU A 33 -5.88 5.71 5.13
N ALA A 34 -6.98 5.40 5.81
CA ALA A 34 -7.46 6.21 6.93
C ALA A 34 -6.43 6.26 8.07
N LEU A 35 -5.77 5.14 8.38
CA LEU A 35 -4.71 5.08 9.39
C LEU A 35 -3.49 5.92 8.98
N ALA A 36 -3.04 5.83 7.74
CA ALA A 36 -1.93 6.62 7.23
C ALA A 36 -2.24 8.12 7.23
N THR A 37 -3.45 8.51 6.79
CA THR A 37 -3.92 9.90 6.83
C THR A 37 -4.07 10.39 8.27
N GLY A 38 -4.56 9.54 9.18
CA GLY A 38 -4.66 9.84 10.60
C GLY A 38 -3.30 10.06 11.24
N ILE A 39 -2.32 9.17 11.00
CA ILE A 39 -0.95 9.32 11.50
C ILE A 39 -0.30 10.59 10.93
N ALA A 40 -0.43 10.83 9.62
CA ALA A 40 0.10 12.02 8.97
C ALA A 40 -0.55 13.30 9.52
N GLY A 41 -1.88 13.30 9.74
CA GLY A 41 -2.62 14.41 10.31
C GLY A 41 -2.28 14.66 11.78
N SER A 42 -2.13 13.62 12.59
CA SER A 42 -1.72 13.73 14.00
C SER A 42 -0.29 14.24 14.12
N LEU A 43 0.66 13.71 13.34
CA LEU A 43 2.04 14.19 13.32
C LEU A 43 2.12 15.64 12.80
N GLY A 44 1.43 15.95 11.71
CA GLY A 44 1.33 17.32 11.18
C GLY A 44 0.70 18.29 12.17
N SER A 45 -0.34 17.86 12.90
CA SER A 45 -0.99 18.62 13.96
C SER A 45 -0.04 18.89 15.12
N THR A 46 0.73 17.89 15.59
CA THR A 46 1.72 18.10 16.65
C THR A 46 2.83 19.07 16.24
N VAL A 47 3.28 19.02 14.98
CA VAL A 47 4.32 19.93 14.47
C VAL A 47 3.78 21.35 14.26
N TRP A 48 2.52 21.50 13.85
CA TRP A 48 1.92 22.79 13.57
C TRP A 48 1.39 23.51 14.81
N LEU A 49 0.75 22.80 15.77
CA LEU A 49 0.32 23.37 17.06
C LEU A 49 1.48 23.58 18.03
N GLY A 50 2.59 22.86 17.87
CA GLY A 50 3.79 23.04 18.68
C GLY A 50 4.67 24.21 18.26
N ARG A 51 4.29 24.93 17.20
CA ARG A 51 4.98 26.11 16.66
C ARG A 51 4.19 27.37 16.99
#